data_AF-A0A0K9NUN4-F1
#
_entry.id   AF-A0A0K9NUN4-F1
#
_cell.length_a   1.000
_cell.length_b   1.000
_cell.length_c   1.000
_cell.angle_alpha   90.00
_cell.angle_beta   90.00
_cell.angle_gamma   90.00
#
_symmetry.space_group_name_H-M   'P 1'
#
loop_
_entity.id
_entity.type
_entity.pdbx_description
1 polymer ?
#
loop_
_entity_poly.entity_id
_entity_poly.type
_entity_poly.pdbx_seq_one_letter_code
_entity_poly.pdbx_strand_id
1 'polypeptide(L)'
;MERQPQGRMERSTSLEIGMRVEDLWDVQENILTPSEKLNSCFKAIPVSDFPLESSSQVVEIPSDSSLDFSVQVLSKHKLLSVPVYDVDAPKDSSWIDRYIGMVEFDGIVAFVRFVAFVSDFSSALEPTSPLFEEGSIEAYGILDTISSDLYKNAKVEDIWGSFGWAPFLPLQNSDTFLTMLLLLSKYRMKTLLVVDLGEGKIDNIITQSAAIHMLAECVGLPWFEKWATKKLSELFFPVLKSDQLVKVFEEDPVLKAFKLMRMKGIGGLTVVDVSGRQAIGNISIRDTQFLLTTPKLFKDHNSITVKNFVLEVRKHLKNGEKGEEEENFVNFLYVDVFSHSRYLPCRLIGHILV
;
A
#
# COMPACT_ATOMS: atom_id res chain seq x y z
N MET A 1 -31.67 -13.21 46.38
CA MET A 1 -30.83 -12.34 45.53
C MET A 1 -29.76 -13.21 44.92
N GLU A 2 -30.11 -13.85 43.80
CA GLU A 2 -29.17 -14.64 43.00
C GLU A 2 -28.18 -13.69 42.32
N ARG A 3 -26.89 -14.04 42.39
CA ARG A 3 -25.83 -13.34 41.66
C ARG A 3 -25.93 -13.73 40.20
N GLN A 4 -26.09 -12.74 39.33
CA GLN A 4 -25.89 -12.92 37.88
C GLN A 4 -24.42 -13.29 37.59
N PRO A 5 -24.16 -14.19 36.63
CA PRO A 5 -22.80 -14.52 36.24
C PRO A 5 -22.18 -13.37 35.43
N GLN A 6 -20.90 -13.11 35.69
CA GLN A 6 -20.08 -12.14 34.96
C GLN A 6 -20.12 -12.44 33.46
N GLY A 7 -20.41 -11.40 32.67
CA GLY A 7 -20.46 -11.46 31.21
C GLY A 7 -19.15 -12.00 30.65
N ARG A 8 -19.26 -13.04 29.83
CA ARG A 8 -18.20 -13.54 28.95
C ARG A 8 -17.90 -12.42 27.95
N MET A 9 -16.74 -11.79 28.07
CA MET A 9 -16.24 -10.84 27.08
C MET A 9 -16.27 -11.53 25.71
N GLU A 10 -17.07 -11.04 24.78
CA GLU A 10 -17.06 -11.54 23.40
C GLU A 10 -15.64 -11.38 22.86
N ARG A 11 -15.01 -12.50 22.49
CA ARG A 11 -13.65 -12.51 21.97
C ARG A 11 -13.72 -12.05 20.51
N SER A 12 -12.72 -11.29 20.08
CA SER A 12 -12.59 -10.95 18.66
C SER A 12 -12.25 -12.20 17.85
N THR A 13 -12.78 -12.28 16.63
CA THR A 13 -12.46 -13.35 15.68
C THR A 13 -10.96 -13.41 15.37
N SER A 14 -10.26 -12.29 15.37
CA SER A 14 -8.80 -12.22 15.23
C SER A 14 -8.06 -12.98 16.34
N LEU A 15 -8.49 -12.82 17.60
CA LEU A 15 -7.88 -13.52 18.73
C LEU A 15 -8.14 -15.04 18.65
N GLU A 16 -9.30 -15.45 18.14
CA GLU A 16 -9.63 -16.87 17.93
C GLU A 16 -8.67 -17.53 16.93
N ILE A 17 -8.27 -16.82 15.87
CA ILE A 17 -7.21 -17.28 14.95
C ILE A 17 -5.91 -17.50 15.72
N GLY A 18 -5.50 -16.50 16.51
CA GLY A 18 -4.28 -16.59 17.31
C GLY A 18 -4.28 -17.80 18.25
N MET A 19 -5.40 -18.06 18.93
CA MET A 19 -5.57 -19.21 19.81
C MET A 19 -5.50 -20.52 19.03
N ARG A 20 -6.11 -20.59 17.83
CA ARG A 20 -6.03 -21.77 16.97
C ARG A 20 -4.61 -22.05 16.49
N VAL A 21 -3.81 -21.02 16.25
CA VAL A 21 -2.37 -21.17 15.97
C VAL A 21 -1.65 -21.76 17.19
N GLU A 22 -1.97 -21.35 18.41
CA GLU A 22 -1.38 -21.94 19.64
C GLU A 22 -1.75 -23.43 19.77
N ASP A 23 -3.02 -23.78 19.58
CA ASP A 23 -3.47 -25.18 19.66
C ASP A 23 -2.76 -26.05 18.62
N LEU A 24 -2.62 -25.53 17.39
CA LEU A 24 -1.87 -26.20 16.32
C LEU A 24 -0.38 -26.27 16.65
N TRP A 25 0.17 -25.21 17.25
CA TRP A 25 1.57 -25.15 17.63
C TRP A 25 1.90 -26.25 18.65
N ASP A 26 1.09 -26.46 19.67
CA ASP A 26 1.41 -27.43 20.72
C ASP A 26 1.47 -28.89 20.24
N VAL A 27 0.79 -29.24 19.15
CA VAL A 27 0.76 -30.62 18.61
C VAL A 27 1.82 -30.90 17.55
N GLN A 28 2.55 -29.89 17.05
CA GLN A 28 3.59 -30.10 16.03
C GLN A 28 4.87 -30.71 16.64
N GLU A 29 5.45 -31.67 15.92
CA GLU A 29 6.69 -32.35 16.30
C GLU A 29 7.88 -31.40 16.51
N ASN A 30 8.74 -31.72 17.47
CA ASN A 30 9.92 -30.92 17.84
C ASN A 30 11.05 -30.90 16.79
N ILE A 31 10.85 -31.54 15.63
CA ILE A 31 11.85 -31.65 14.57
C ILE A 31 11.88 -30.38 13.69
N LEU A 32 10.77 -29.63 13.66
CA LEU A 32 10.65 -28.40 12.87
C LEU A 32 11.32 -27.21 13.56
N THR A 33 11.92 -26.34 12.76
CA THR A 33 12.32 -25.00 13.22
C THR A 33 11.08 -24.17 13.59
N PRO A 34 11.20 -23.13 14.43
CA PRO A 34 10.07 -22.26 14.79
C PRO A 34 9.33 -21.68 13.57
N SER A 35 10.04 -21.28 12.51
CA SER A 35 9.43 -20.75 11.28
C SER A 35 8.67 -21.83 10.49
N GLU A 36 9.24 -23.04 10.37
CA GLU A 36 8.57 -24.17 9.70
C GLU A 36 7.31 -24.60 10.45
N LYS A 37 7.39 -24.62 11.78
CA LYS A 37 6.25 -24.91 12.66
C LYS A 37 5.14 -23.87 12.50
N LEU A 38 5.49 -22.58 12.43
CA LEU A 38 4.53 -21.51 12.21
C LEU A 38 3.88 -21.59 10.82
N ASN A 39 4.68 -21.87 9.79
CA ASN A 39 4.18 -22.08 8.43
C ASN A 39 3.21 -23.26 8.35
N SER A 40 3.50 -24.36 9.07
CA SER A 40 2.59 -25.51 9.19
C SER A 40 1.26 -25.11 9.83
N CYS A 41 1.29 -24.30 10.89
CA CYS A 41 0.09 -23.81 11.57
C CYS A 41 -0.76 -22.93 10.62
N PHE A 42 -0.16 -21.93 9.98
CA PHE A 42 -0.88 -21.06 9.03
C PHE A 42 -1.36 -21.80 7.77
N LYS A 43 -0.72 -22.90 7.39
CA LYS A 43 -1.19 -23.75 6.29
C LYS A 43 -2.47 -24.50 6.64
N ALA A 44 -2.74 -24.74 7.93
CA ALA A 44 -3.91 -25.47 8.41
C ALA A 44 -5.13 -24.57 8.70
N ILE A 45 -4.98 -23.25 8.59
CA ILE A 45 -6.07 -22.28 8.82
C ILE A 45 -6.56 -21.77 7.44
N PRO A 46 -7.85 -21.93 7.10
CA PRO A 46 -8.42 -21.44 5.85
C PRO A 46 -8.69 -19.94 5.92
N VAL A 47 -8.61 -19.24 4.78
CA VAL A 47 -8.85 -17.80 4.62
C VAL A 47 -10.26 -17.40 5.06
N SER A 48 -11.24 -18.30 4.97
CA SER A 48 -12.59 -18.08 5.49
C SER A 48 -12.66 -17.72 6.98
N ASP A 49 -11.63 -18.08 7.76
CA ASP A 49 -11.56 -17.75 9.18
C ASP A 49 -11.10 -16.31 9.42
N PHE A 50 -10.56 -15.62 8.40
CA PHE A 50 -10.14 -14.23 8.51
C PHE A 50 -11.35 -13.33 8.77
N PRO A 51 -11.25 -12.34 9.69
CA PRO A 51 -12.38 -11.48 10.02
C PRO A 51 -12.97 -10.81 8.77
N LEU A 52 -14.30 -10.85 8.66
CA LEU A 52 -15.02 -10.07 7.66
C LEU A 52 -14.97 -8.59 8.06
N GLU A 53 -14.64 -7.71 7.12
CA GLU A 53 -14.82 -6.28 7.35
C GLU A 53 -16.33 -5.97 7.49
N SER A 54 -16.74 -5.50 8.67
CA SER A 54 -18.15 -5.44 9.09
C SER A 54 -19.03 -4.43 8.37
N SER A 55 -18.55 -3.71 7.34
CA SER A 55 -19.42 -2.77 6.58
C SER A 55 -18.99 -2.38 5.16
N SER A 56 -17.96 -2.99 4.58
CA SER A 56 -17.40 -2.47 3.33
C SER A 56 -18.12 -3.04 2.11
N GLN A 57 -19.08 -2.31 1.52
CA GLN A 57 -19.41 -2.54 0.11
C GLN A 57 -18.10 -2.41 -0.68
N VAL A 58 -17.70 -3.47 -1.37
CA VAL A 58 -16.46 -3.47 -2.16
C VAL A 58 -16.56 -2.34 -3.19
N VAL A 59 -15.61 -1.42 -3.11
CA VAL A 59 -15.48 -0.36 -4.12
C VAL A 59 -14.82 -0.99 -5.34
N GLU A 60 -15.49 -0.89 -6.49
CA GLU A 60 -15.02 -1.39 -7.78
C GLU A 60 -15.02 -0.25 -8.78
N ILE A 61 -14.13 -0.31 -9.77
CA ILE A 61 -14.05 0.70 -10.85
C ILE A 61 -14.38 0.02 -12.19
N PRO A 62 -15.29 0.59 -13.01
CA PRO A 62 -15.51 0.10 -14.37
C PRO A 62 -14.29 0.38 -15.26
N SER A 63 -13.99 -0.52 -16.20
CA SER A 63 -12.86 -0.43 -17.14
C SER A 63 -12.89 0.83 -18.00
N ASP A 64 -14.07 1.34 -18.33
CA ASP A 64 -14.26 2.54 -19.15
C ASP A 64 -14.17 3.85 -18.36
N SER A 65 -13.93 3.78 -17.05
CA SER A 65 -13.77 4.96 -16.18
C SER A 65 -12.53 5.76 -16.54
N SER A 66 -12.61 7.08 -16.37
CA SER A 66 -11.43 7.94 -16.49
C SER A 66 -10.40 7.66 -15.39
N LEU A 67 -9.13 7.93 -15.69
CA LEU A 67 -8.07 7.86 -14.68
C LEU A 67 -8.28 8.85 -13.55
N ASP A 68 -8.80 10.04 -13.84
CA ASP A 68 -9.14 11.05 -12.83
C ASP A 68 -10.18 10.52 -11.83
N PHE A 69 -11.25 9.89 -12.31
CA PHE A 69 -12.24 9.24 -11.46
C PHE A 69 -11.59 8.17 -10.57
N SER A 70 -10.72 7.35 -11.15
CA SER A 70 -10.00 6.30 -10.42
C SER A 70 -9.10 6.86 -9.31
N VAL A 71 -8.38 7.95 -9.59
CA VAL A 71 -7.57 8.69 -8.59
C VAL A 71 -8.44 9.21 -7.46
N GLN A 72 -9.60 9.81 -7.78
CA GLN A 72 -10.53 10.33 -6.78
C GLN A 72 -11.08 9.22 -5.88
N VAL A 73 -11.44 8.06 -6.46
CA VAL A 73 -11.90 6.90 -5.70
C VAL A 73 -10.81 6.41 -4.75
N LEU A 74 -9.60 6.17 -5.25
CA LEU A 74 -8.47 5.73 -4.42
C LEU A 74 -8.20 6.70 -3.27
N SER A 75 -8.12 8.01 -3.54
CA SER A 75 -7.84 9.02 -2.51
C SER A 75 -8.98 9.18 -1.50
N LYS A 76 -10.22 9.29 -1.97
CA LYS A 76 -11.40 9.50 -1.11
C LYS A 76 -11.61 8.34 -0.14
N HIS A 77 -11.43 7.11 -0.63
CA HIS A 77 -11.61 5.91 0.17
C HIS A 77 -10.32 5.46 0.88
N LYS A 78 -9.22 6.23 0.74
CA LYS A 78 -7.88 5.92 1.29
C LYS A 78 -7.40 4.51 0.89
N LEU A 79 -7.76 4.08 -0.32
CA LEU A 79 -7.43 2.76 -0.87
C LEU A 79 -6.12 2.80 -1.64
N LEU A 80 -5.36 1.70 -1.56
CA LEU A 80 -4.09 1.55 -2.29
C LEU A 80 -4.23 0.78 -3.60
N SER A 81 -5.32 0.05 -3.74
CA SER A 81 -5.62 -0.84 -4.84
C SER A 81 -7.13 -1.08 -4.89
N VAL A 82 -7.73 -1.06 -6.06
CA VAL A 82 -9.18 -1.24 -6.28
C VAL A 82 -9.40 -2.19 -7.46
N PRO A 83 -10.30 -3.19 -7.37
CA PRO A 83 -10.63 -4.05 -8.51
C PRO A 83 -11.27 -3.28 -9.65
N VAL A 84 -10.90 -3.67 -10.87
CA VAL A 84 -11.43 -3.13 -12.12
C VAL A 84 -12.25 -4.22 -12.81
N TYR A 85 -13.53 -3.97 -13.02
CA TYR A 85 -14.39 -4.87 -13.77
C TYR A 85 -14.52 -4.42 -15.22
N ASP A 86 -14.58 -5.39 -16.13
CA ASP A 86 -14.85 -5.17 -17.55
C ASP A 86 -16.32 -4.79 -17.73
N VAL A 87 -16.57 -3.63 -18.35
CA VAL A 87 -17.94 -3.18 -18.64
C VAL A 87 -18.61 -4.02 -19.73
N ASP A 88 -17.82 -4.69 -20.57
CA ASP A 88 -18.29 -5.55 -21.65
C ASP A 88 -18.51 -7.00 -21.20
N ALA A 89 -18.11 -7.36 -19.98
CA ALA A 89 -18.33 -8.70 -19.44
C ALA A 89 -19.84 -8.97 -19.19
N PRO A 90 -20.33 -10.18 -19.49
CA PRO A 90 -21.69 -10.59 -19.16
C PRO A 90 -22.01 -10.42 -17.67
N LYS A 91 -23.26 -10.08 -17.32
CA LYS A 91 -23.66 -9.85 -15.92
C LYS A 91 -23.55 -11.08 -15.02
N ASP A 92 -23.64 -12.26 -15.61
CA ASP A 92 -23.54 -13.57 -14.99
C ASP A 92 -22.15 -14.18 -15.15
N SER A 93 -21.17 -13.40 -15.63
CA SER A 93 -19.79 -13.84 -15.73
C SER A 93 -19.22 -14.20 -14.35
N SER A 94 -18.38 -15.25 -14.36
CA SER A 94 -17.55 -15.55 -13.20
C SER A 94 -16.55 -14.44 -12.96
N TRP A 95 -15.97 -14.37 -11.75
CA TRP A 95 -14.96 -13.35 -11.43
C TRP A 95 -13.78 -13.33 -12.43
N ILE A 96 -13.44 -14.46 -13.07
CA ILE A 96 -12.29 -14.57 -13.97
C ILE A 96 -12.48 -13.78 -15.27
N ASP A 97 -13.72 -13.71 -15.75
CA ASP A 97 -14.07 -12.97 -16.96
C ASP A 97 -14.55 -11.56 -16.62
N ARG A 98 -15.05 -11.36 -15.39
CA ARG A 98 -15.56 -10.07 -14.92
C ARG A 98 -14.45 -9.07 -14.62
N TYR A 99 -13.37 -9.48 -13.98
CA TYR A 99 -12.34 -8.54 -13.52
C TYR A 99 -11.09 -8.60 -14.38
N ILE A 100 -10.73 -7.46 -14.97
CA ILE A 100 -9.49 -7.36 -15.74
C ILE A 100 -8.28 -7.24 -14.82
N GLY A 101 -8.43 -6.62 -13.64
CA GLY A 101 -7.29 -6.34 -12.77
C GLY A 101 -7.51 -5.42 -11.58
N MET A 102 -6.44 -4.77 -11.13
CA MET A 102 -6.44 -3.84 -10.00
C MET A 102 -5.82 -2.49 -10.39
N VAL A 103 -6.50 -1.38 -10.08
CA VAL A 103 -5.99 -0.02 -10.24
C VAL A 103 -5.22 0.47 -9.02
N GLU A 104 -4.04 1.06 -9.26
CA GLU A 104 -3.15 1.56 -8.22
C GLU A 104 -2.48 2.87 -8.65
N PHE A 105 -2.14 3.74 -7.69
CA PHE A 105 -1.41 4.98 -7.97
C PHE A 105 -0.09 4.73 -8.72
N ASP A 106 0.63 3.65 -8.41
CA ASP A 106 1.91 3.32 -9.06
C ASP A 106 1.74 3.16 -10.59
N GLY A 107 0.66 2.51 -11.04
CA GLY A 107 0.36 2.30 -12.46
C GLY A 107 -0.04 3.59 -13.17
N ILE A 108 -0.90 4.41 -12.54
CA ILE A 108 -1.33 5.71 -13.07
C ILE A 108 -0.14 6.67 -13.22
N VAL A 109 0.74 6.71 -12.21
CA VAL A 109 1.94 7.55 -12.23
C VAL A 109 2.92 7.07 -13.30
N ALA A 110 3.06 5.76 -13.47
CA ALA A 110 3.89 5.20 -14.53
C ALA A 110 3.37 5.60 -15.92
N PHE A 111 2.05 5.59 -16.13
CA PHE A 111 1.42 6.09 -17.36
C PHE A 111 1.68 7.60 -17.57
N VAL A 112 1.42 8.43 -16.57
CA VAL A 112 1.66 9.89 -16.65
C VAL A 112 3.13 10.18 -17.00
N ARG A 113 4.08 9.48 -16.38
CA ARG A 113 5.51 9.62 -16.69
C ARG A 113 5.83 9.20 -18.12
N PHE A 114 5.21 8.13 -18.61
CA PHE A 114 5.42 7.68 -19.98
C PHE A 114 4.92 8.72 -20.99
N VAL A 115 3.72 9.27 -20.78
CA VAL A 115 3.17 10.32 -21.66
C VAL A 115 4.02 11.59 -21.61
N ALA A 116 4.45 12.01 -20.41
CA ALA A 116 5.37 13.13 -20.25
C ALA A 116 6.68 12.91 -21.03
N PHE A 117 7.29 11.73 -20.86
CA PHE A 117 8.52 11.35 -21.57
C PHE A 117 8.36 11.37 -23.09
N VAL A 118 7.27 10.83 -23.63
CA VAL A 118 6.99 10.83 -25.08
C VAL A 118 6.79 12.25 -25.62
N SER A 119 6.12 13.11 -24.84
CA SER A 119 5.89 14.52 -25.20
C SER A 119 7.21 15.30 -25.25
N ASP A 120 8.06 15.12 -24.24
CA ASP A 120 9.38 15.75 -24.18
C ASP A 120 10.27 15.26 -25.33
N PHE A 121 10.28 13.95 -25.62
CA PHE A 121 11.06 13.39 -26.72
C PHE A 121 10.61 13.94 -28.09
N SER A 122 9.31 14.12 -28.28
CA SER A 122 8.76 14.70 -29.51
C SER A 122 9.17 16.17 -29.67
N SER A 123 9.25 16.92 -28.56
CA SER A 123 9.71 18.32 -28.57
C SER A 123 11.23 18.48 -28.75
N ALA A 124 12.03 17.49 -28.34
CA ALA A 124 13.50 17.51 -28.44
C ALA A 124 14.02 17.31 -29.88
N LEU A 125 13.15 16.93 -30.82
CA LEU A 125 13.46 16.93 -32.25
C LEU A 125 13.46 18.34 -32.86
N GLU A 126 13.06 19.38 -32.10
CA GLU A 126 13.25 20.78 -32.46
C GLU A 126 14.55 21.35 -31.86
N PRO A 127 15.45 21.96 -32.67
CA PRO A 127 16.84 22.18 -32.30
C PRO A 127 17.06 23.48 -31.50
N THR A 128 16.33 23.72 -30.41
CA THR A 128 16.66 24.81 -29.47
C THR A 128 16.09 24.55 -28.07
N SER A 129 16.82 23.84 -27.20
CA SER A 129 16.57 23.90 -25.76
C SER A 129 17.88 23.84 -24.96
N PRO A 130 18.11 24.79 -24.02
CA PRO A 130 19.28 24.79 -23.13
C PRO A 130 19.34 23.50 -22.28
N LEU A 131 20.54 23.08 -21.92
CA LEU A 131 20.80 22.02 -20.94
C LEU A 131 20.26 22.44 -19.57
N PHE A 132 19.00 22.11 -19.27
CA PHE A 132 18.43 22.19 -17.93
C PHE A 132 18.67 20.89 -17.17
N GLU A 133 18.74 20.96 -15.83
CA GLU A 133 18.88 19.78 -14.98
C GLU A 133 17.79 18.74 -15.27
N GLU A 134 18.20 17.47 -15.43
CA GLU A 134 17.36 16.32 -15.80
C GLU A 134 16.11 16.13 -14.89
N GLY A 135 16.15 16.67 -13.67
CA GLY A 135 15.04 16.58 -12.70
C GLY A 135 13.97 17.68 -12.80
N SER A 136 14.24 18.82 -13.44
CA SER A 136 13.27 19.91 -13.57
C SER A 136 12.36 19.73 -14.78
N ILE A 137 12.90 19.31 -15.93
CA ILE A 137 12.12 19.02 -17.16
C ILE A 137 11.07 17.93 -16.88
N GLU A 138 11.48 16.84 -16.22
CA GLU A 138 10.58 15.72 -15.88
C GLU A 138 9.43 16.16 -14.95
N ALA A 139 9.61 17.22 -14.15
CA ALA A 139 8.58 17.77 -13.27
C ALA A 139 7.51 18.57 -14.00
N TYR A 140 7.91 19.43 -14.92
CA TYR A 140 6.98 20.17 -15.76
C TYR A 140 6.19 19.24 -16.67
N GLY A 141 6.88 18.32 -17.36
CA GLY A 141 6.23 17.35 -18.24
C GLY A 141 5.15 16.54 -17.53
N ILE A 142 5.37 16.12 -16.28
CA ILE A 142 4.38 15.38 -15.48
C ILE A 142 3.18 16.25 -15.10
N LEU A 143 3.39 17.47 -14.58
CA LEU A 143 2.28 18.33 -14.15
C LEU A 143 1.44 18.85 -15.32
N ASP A 144 2.09 19.12 -16.46
CA ASP A 144 1.43 19.48 -17.70
C ASP A 144 0.65 18.29 -18.28
N THR A 145 1.23 17.09 -18.23
CA THR A 145 0.55 15.85 -18.63
C THR A 145 -0.72 15.62 -17.80
N ILE A 146 -0.66 15.75 -16.48
CA ILE A 146 -1.86 15.62 -15.61
C ILE A 146 -2.92 16.67 -15.97
N SER A 147 -2.51 17.84 -16.46
CA SER A 147 -3.41 18.92 -16.88
C SER A 147 -3.92 18.78 -18.31
N SER A 148 -3.34 17.89 -19.10
CA SER A 148 -3.62 17.70 -20.53
C SER A 148 -4.90 16.92 -20.79
N ASP A 149 -5.42 17.05 -21.99
CA ASP A 149 -6.59 16.29 -22.43
C ASP A 149 -6.26 14.80 -22.63
N LEU A 150 -4.99 14.44 -22.86
CA LEU A 150 -4.55 13.05 -22.93
C LEU A 150 -4.80 12.32 -21.60
N TYR A 151 -4.41 12.93 -20.48
CA TYR A 151 -4.67 12.34 -19.17
C TYR A 151 -6.16 12.33 -18.82
N LYS A 152 -6.87 13.45 -19.06
CA LYS A 152 -8.29 13.56 -18.70
C LYS A 152 -9.19 12.60 -19.45
N ASN A 153 -8.85 12.29 -20.71
CA ASN A 153 -9.64 11.40 -21.56
C ASN A 153 -9.16 9.94 -21.49
N ALA A 154 -7.99 9.66 -20.90
CA ALA A 154 -7.52 8.30 -20.72
C ALA A 154 -8.44 7.53 -19.78
N LYS A 155 -8.77 6.32 -20.19
CA LYS A 155 -9.54 5.37 -19.40
C LYS A 155 -8.64 4.31 -18.77
N VAL A 156 -9.20 3.57 -17.82
CA VAL A 156 -8.50 2.46 -17.17
C VAL A 156 -8.15 1.37 -18.18
N GLU A 157 -9.09 1.00 -19.05
CA GLU A 157 -8.91 -0.01 -20.11
C GLU A 157 -7.80 0.34 -21.10
N ASP A 158 -7.60 1.62 -21.40
CA ASP A 158 -6.57 2.09 -22.35
C ASP A 158 -5.15 1.79 -21.88
N ILE A 159 -4.95 1.69 -20.57
CA ILE A 159 -3.62 1.55 -19.96
C ILE A 159 -3.43 0.23 -19.22
N TRP A 160 -4.49 -0.58 -19.18
CA TRP A 160 -4.48 -1.93 -18.63
C TRP A 160 -3.38 -2.78 -19.30
N GLY A 161 -2.67 -3.59 -18.50
CA GLY A 161 -1.59 -4.46 -18.97
C GLY A 161 -0.26 -3.77 -19.34
N SER A 162 -0.21 -2.45 -19.48
CA SER A 162 0.96 -1.75 -20.06
C SER A 162 1.88 -1.02 -19.06
N PHE A 163 1.52 -0.94 -17.78
CA PHE A 163 2.26 -0.11 -16.80
C PHE A 163 2.45 -0.75 -15.42
N GLY A 164 2.56 -2.08 -15.36
CA GLY A 164 2.78 -2.79 -14.09
C GLY A 164 1.55 -2.82 -13.19
N TRP A 165 0.38 -2.87 -13.82
CA TRP A 165 -0.89 -3.07 -13.13
C TRP A 165 -0.90 -4.40 -12.40
N ALA A 166 -1.43 -4.42 -11.17
CA ALA A 166 -1.50 -5.65 -10.40
C ALA A 166 -2.58 -6.57 -11.02
N PRO A 167 -2.26 -7.85 -11.25
CA PRO A 167 -3.24 -8.80 -11.77
C PRO A 167 -4.37 -8.97 -10.76
N PHE A 168 -5.57 -9.27 -11.26
CA PHE A 168 -6.64 -9.75 -10.40
C PHE A 168 -6.29 -11.17 -9.94
N LEU A 169 -5.76 -11.29 -8.72
CA LEU A 169 -5.36 -12.56 -8.12
C LEU A 169 -6.14 -12.77 -6.83
N PRO A 170 -7.36 -13.34 -6.91
CA PRO A 170 -8.18 -13.53 -5.73
C PRO A 170 -7.73 -14.77 -4.95
N LEU A 171 -8.14 -14.82 -3.69
CA LEU A 171 -8.11 -16.00 -2.84
C LEU A 171 -9.50 -16.64 -2.82
N GLN A 172 -9.53 -17.95 -2.66
CA GLN A 172 -10.75 -18.69 -2.32
C GLN A 172 -10.87 -18.81 -0.81
N ASN A 173 -12.10 -18.98 -0.33
CA ASN A 173 -12.37 -19.23 1.09
C ASN A 173 -11.58 -20.44 1.65
N SER A 174 -11.30 -21.45 0.83
CA SER A 174 -10.51 -22.64 1.18
C SER A 174 -8.99 -22.46 1.07
N ASP A 175 -8.51 -21.35 0.52
CA ASP A 175 -7.06 -21.07 0.50
C ASP A 175 -6.53 -20.91 1.91
N THR A 176 -5.21 -21.09 2.07
CA THR A 176 -4.60 -21.09 3.41
C THR A 176 -4.16 -19.69 3.83
N PHE A 177 -4.16 -19.45 5.15
CA PHE A 177 -3.55 -18.26 5.73
C PHE A 177 -2.08 -18.10 5.33
N LEU A 178 -1.34 -19.20 5.17
CA LEU A 178 0.03 -19.16 4.66
C LEU A 178 0.08 -18.56 3.24
N THR A 179 -0.81 -18.99 2.33
CA THR A 179 -0.91 -18.42 0.97
C THR A 179 -1.21 -16.92 1.04
N MET A 180 -2.23 -16.55 1.82
CA MET A 180 -2.62 -15.15 2.03
C MET A 180 -1.43 -14.30 2.49
N LEU A 181 -0.74 -14.72 3.56
CA LEU A 181 0.37 -13.97 4.11
C LEU A 181 1.58 -13.93 3.16
N LEU A 182 1.84 -14.99 2.39
CA LEU A 182 2.88 -15.00 1.34
C LEU A 182 2.58 -13.99 0.24
N LEU A 183 1.33 -13.91 -0.22
CA LEU A 183 0.92 -12.93 -1.23
C LEU A 183 1.10 -11.50 -0.72
N LEU A 184 0.69 -11.22 0.52
CA LEU A 184 0.87 -9.91 1.16
C LEU A 184 2.35 -9.54 1.40
N SER A 185 3.20 -10.53 1.74
CA SER A 185 4.61 -10.28 2.11
C SER A 185 5.60 -10.43 0.96
N LYS A 186 5.74 -11.64 0.43
CA LYS A 186 6.74 -12.01 -0.59
C LYS A 186 6.38 -11.42 -1.95
N TYR A 187 5.10 -11.51 -2.32
CA TYR A 187 4.61 -10.97 -3.59
C TYR A 187 4.16 -9.51 -3.49
N ARG A 188 4.14 -8.95 -2.26
CA ARG A 188 3.86 -7.53 -1.99
C ARG A 188 2.51 -7.05 -2.51
N MET A 189 1.53 -7.94 -2.58
CA MET A 189 0.15 -7.56 -2.89
C MET A 189 -0.37 -6.63 -1.79
N LYS A 190 -0.99 -5.52 -2.19
CA LYS A 190 -1.49 -4.49 -1.26
C LYS A 190 -2.82 -4.90 -0.63
N THR A 191 -3.64 -5.52 -1.47
CA THR A 191 -4.99 -5.95 -1.18
C THR A 191 -5.20 -7.31 -1.84
N LEU A 192 -5.80 -8.24 -1.12
CA LEU A 192 -6.26 -9.53 -1.62
C LEU A 192 -7.77 -9.57 -1.56
N LEU A 193 -8.39 -10.05 -2.62
CA LEU A 193 -9.84 -10.19 -2.71
C LEU A 193 -10.17 -11.65 -2.48
N VAL A 194 -11.14 -11.92 -1.61
CA VAL A 194 -11.65 -13.27 -1.38
C VAL A 194 -12.93 -13.44 -2.20
N VAL A 195 -12.99 -14.48 -3.02
CA VAL A 195 -14.12 -14.77 -3.90
C VAL A 195 -14.62 -16.19 -3.70
N ASP A 196 -15.88 -16.44 -4.04
CA ASP A 196 -16.40 -17.79 -4.18
C ASP A 196 -16.22 -18.32 -5.60
N LEU A 197 -16.03 -19.63 -5.73
CA LEU A 197 -15.87 -20.31 -7.00
C LEU A 197 -17.18 -20.29 -7.79
N GLY A 198 -17.17 -19.64 -8.95
CA GLY A 198 -18.32 -19.62 -9.86
C GLY A 198 -19.32 -18.49 -9.59
N GLU A 199 -19.12 -17.70 -8.54
CA GLU A 199 -19.84 -16.44 -8.35
C GLU A 199 -18.98 -15.25 -8.81
N GLY A 200 -19.62 -14.24 -9.38
CA GLY A 200 -18.97 -12.97 -9.73
C GLY A 200 -18.83 -12.02 -8.53
N LYS A 201 -18.89 -12.52 -7.29
CA LYS A 201 -18.97 -11.72 -6.06
C LYS A 201 -17.67 -11.79 -5.27
N ILE A 202 -17.27 -10.64 -4.73
CA ILE A 202 -16.19 -10.53 -3.75
C ILE A 202 -16.81 -10.64 -2.35
N ASP A 203 -16.38 -11.63 -1.59
CA ASP A 203 -16.88 -11.92 -0.24
C ASP A 203 -16.12 -11.17 0.85
N ASN A 204 -14.82 -10.97 0.66
CA ASN A 204 -13.99 -10.24 1.63
C ASN A 204 -12.83 -9.51 0.95
N ILE A 205 -12.29 -8.51 1.64
CA ILE A 205 -11.10 -7.77 1.25
C ILE A 205 -10.09 -7.88 2.38
N ILE A 206 -8.88 -8.33 2.06
CA ILE A 206 -7.81 -8.49 3.03
C ILE A 206 -6.67 -7.54 2.66
N THR A 207 -6.44 -6.55 3.52
CA THR A 207 -5.32 -5.60 3.39
C THR A 207 -4.13 -6.02 4.23
N GLN A 208 -2.93 -5.54 3.87
CA GLN A 208 -1.73 -5.76 4.71
C GLN A 208 -1.92 -5.24 6.15
N SER A 209 -2.56 -4.08 6.31
CA SER A 209 -2.88 -3.51 7.62
C SER A 209 -3.82 -4.41 8.41
N ALA A 210 -4.88 -4.95 7.78
CA ALA A 210 -5.79 -5.88 8.44
C ALA A 210 -5.05 -7.14 8.93
N ALA A 211 -4.15 -7.70 8.12
CA ALA A 211 -3.33 -8.84 8.53
C ALA A 211 -2.41 -8.51 9.72
N ILE A 212 -1.80 -7.32 9.74
CA ILE A 212 -1.00 -6.86 10.90
C ILE A 212 -1.86 -6.65 12.13
N HIS A 213 -3.04 -6.03 12.01
CA HIS A 213 -3.95 -5.84 13.13
C HIS A 213 -4.39 -7.17 13.72
N MET A 214 -4.74 -8.15 12.87
CA MET A 214 -5.06 -9.51 13.32
C MET A 214 -3.89 -10.15 14.09
N LEU A 215 -2.67 -10.05 13.57
CA LEU A 215 -1.47 -10.56 14.28
C LEU A 215 -1.23 -9.81 15.59
N ALA A 216 -1.48 -8.50 15.65
CA ALA A 216 -1.32 -7.70 16.86
C ALA A 216 -2.32 -8.09 17.96
N GLU A 217 -3.48 -8.66 17.61
CA GLU A 217 -4.42 -9.21 18.58
C GLU A 217 -3.92 -10.52 19.22
N CYS A 218 -2.85 -11.11 18.69
CA CYS A 218 -2.21 -12.30 19.26
C CYS A 218 -1.23 -11.97 20.41
N VAL A 219 -1.08 -10.69 20.80
CA VAL A 219 -0.25 -10.27 21.94
C VAL A 219 -0.67 -11.02 23.21
N GLY A 220 0.31 -11.54 23.95
CA GLY A 220 0.10 -12.37 25.13
C GLY A 220 -0.01 -13.88 24.85
N LEU A 221 -0.14 -14.31 23.59
CA LEU A 221 -0.10 -15.73 23.24
C LEU A 221 1.35 -16.25 23.22
N PRO A 222 1.65 -17.41 23.85
CA PRO A 222 3.01 -17.93 23.94
C PRO A 222 3.75 -18.08 22.61
N TRP A 223 3.08 -18.50 21.52
CA TRP A 223 3.70 -18.60 20.21
C TRP A 223 4.11 -17.23 19.67
N PHE A 224 3.29 -16.20 19.89
CA PHE A 224 3.50 -14.84 19.38
C PHE A 224 4.57 -14.10 20.18
N GLU A 225 4.57 -14.24 21.50
CA GLU A 225 5.56 -13.62 22.40
C GLU A 225 7.00 -14.03 22.08
N LYS A 226 7.22 -15.27 21.59
CA LYS A 226 8.54 -15.72 21.12
C LYS A 226 9.13 -14.84 20.01
N TRP A 227 8.29 -14.11 19.28
CA TRP A 227 8.68 -13.19 18.22
C TRP A 227 8.56 -11.73 18.66
N ALA A 228 7.44 -11.37 19.29
CA ALA A 228 7.11 -9.99 19.65
C ALA A 228 8.10 -9.37 20.66
N THR A 229 8.72 -10.18 21.52
CA THR A 229 9.69 -9.68 22.51
C THR A 229 11.12 -9.55 21.98
N LYS A 230 11.39 -10.06 20.77
CA LYS A 230 12.73 -9.97 20.18
C LYS A 230 13.03 -8.53 19.78
N LYS A 231 14.29 -8.11 19.97
CA LYS A 231 14.74 -6.81 19.45
C LYS A 231 14.71 -6.83 17.93
N LEU A 232 14.54 -5.67 17.29
CA LEU A 232 14.65 -5.55 15.83
C LEU A 232 16.00 -6.09 15.31
N SER A 233 17.09 -5.91 16.06
CA SER A 233 18.41 -6.47 15.73
C SER A 233 18.48 -8.00 15.77
N GLU A 234 17.56 -8.65 16.49
CA GLU A 234 17.47 -10.10 16.64
C GLU A 234 16.52 -10.74 15.61
N LEU A 235 15.66 -9.94 14.98
CA LEU A 235 14.64 -10.39 14.02
C LEU A 235 15.18 -10.53 12.58
N PHE A 236 16.49 -10.69 12.40
CA PHE A 236 17.16 -10.77 11.08
C PHE A 236 16.79 -9.66 10.10
N PHE A 237 16.20 -8.54 10.57
CA PHE A 237 16.04 -7.37 9.74
C PHE A 237 17.43 -6.93 9.27
N PRO A 238 17.61 -6.60 7.98
CA PRO A 238 18.88 -6.08 7.50
C PRO A 238 19.25 -4.85 8.33
N VAL A 239 20.34 -4.93 9.11
CA VAL A 239 20.90 -3.78 9.81
C VAL A 239 21.50 -2.89 8.73
N LEU A 240 20.71 -1.92 8.28
CA LEU A 240 21.10 -0.96 7.27
C LEU A 240 22.20 -0.07 7.86
N LYS A 241 23.39 -0.14 7.26
CA LYS A 241 24.44 0.83 7.56
C LYS A 241 24.05 2.21 7.01
N SER A 242 24.62 3.26 7.60
CA SER A 242 24.29 4.66 7.24
C SER A 242 24.52 4.97 5.74
N ASP A 243 25.50 4.32 5.11
CA ASP A 243 25.82 4.40 3.68
C ASP A 243 24.82 3.65 2.78
N GLN A 244 24.02 2.74 3.34
CA GLN A 244 23.00 1.96 2.65
C GLN A 244 21.59 2.57 2.78
N LEU A 245 21.43 3.58 3.64
CA LEU A 245 20.15 4.25 3.83
C LEU A 245 19.83 5.12 2.60
N VAL A 246 18.77 4.76 1.89
CA VAL A 246 18.25 5.61 0.82
C VAL A 246 17.51 6.78 1.46
N LYS A 247 18.03 7.99 1.25
CA LYS A 247 17.49 9.24 1.78
C LYS A 247 17.46 10.32 0.71
N VAL A 248 16.64 11.34 0.91
CA VAL A 248 16.58 12.55 0.08
C VAL A 248 16.80 13.77 0.94
N PHE A 249 17.46 14.77 0.39
CA PHE A 249 17.66 16.05 1.08
C PHE A 249 16.39 16.90 0.97
N GLU A 250 16.18 17.78 1.94
CA GLU A 250 14.98 18.62 2.01
C GLU A 250 14.81 19.54 0.78
N GLU A 251 15.93 19.94 0.16
CA GLU A 251 15.98 20.78 -1.04
C GLU A 251 16.02 19.97 -2.35
N ASP A 252 16.06 18.63 -2.28
CA ASP A 252 15.97 17.81 -3.48
C ASP A 252 14.60 18.00 -4.17
N PRO A 253 14.51 17.90 -5.51
CA PRO A 253 13.23 17.87 -6.20
C PRO A 253 12.38 16.69 -5.75
N VAL A 254 11.08 16.89 -5.50
CA VAL A 254 10.17 15.84 -5.03
C VAL A 254 10.13 14.61 -5.96
N LEU A 255 10.25 14.83 -7.27
CA LEU A 255 10.26 13.74 -8.23
C LEU A 255 11.48 12.83 -8.13
N LYS A 256 12.61 13.36 -7.65
CA LYS A 256 13.80 12.55 -7.34
C LYS A 256 13.45 11.51 -6.26
N ALA A 257 12.65 11.88 -5.26
CA ALA A 257 12.19 10.96 -4.23
C ALA A 257 11.34 9.83 -4.84
N PHE A 258 10.34 10.15 -5.65
CA PHE A 258 9.50 9.13 -6.30
C PHE A 258 10.29 8.25 -7.30
N LYS A 259 11.24 8.83 -8.02
CA LYS A 259 12.16 8.09 -8.90
C LYS A 259 13.02 7.10 -8.09
N LEU A 260 13.60 7.54 -6.98
CA LEU A 260 14.38 6.69 -6.08
C LEU A 260 13.52 5.56 -5.46
N MET A 261 12.28 5.87 -5.05
CA MET A 261 11.34 4.87 -4.56
C MET A 261 11.10 3.75 -5.57
N ARG A 262 10.82 4.11 -6.83
CA ARG A 262 10.61 3.16 -7.92
C ARG A 262 11.88 2.35 -8.21
N MET A 263 13.02 3.02 -8.40
CA MET A 263 14.29 2.38 -8.75
C MET A 263 14.79 1.41 -7.67
N LYS A 264 14.56 1.72 -6.39
CA LYS A 264 15.00 0.90 -5.26
C LYS A 264 13.92 -0.06 -4.78
N GLY A 265 12.71 0.00 -5.33
CA GLY A 265 11.57 -0.77 -4.85
C GLY A 265 11.35 -0.54 -3.36
N ILE A 266 11.22 0.73 -2.96
CA ILE A 266 10.94 1.19 -1.59
C ILE A 266 9.76 2.17 -1.58
N GLY A 267 9.07 2.26 -0.45
CA GLY A 267 7.74 2.87 -0.39
C GLY A 267 7.67 4.13 0.42
N GLY A 268 8.73 4.38 1.18
CA GLY A 268 8.97 5.62 1.88
C GLY A 268 10.46 5.92 1.86
N LEU A 269 10.78 7.19 1.92
CA LEU A 269 12.13 7.73 2.01
C LEU A 269 12.21 8.66 3.20
N THR A 270 13.32 8.57 3.93
CA THR A 270 13.65 9.55 4.96
C THR A 270 14.08 10.84 4.31
N VAL A 271 13.45 11.95 4.72
CA VAL A 271 13.85 13.30 4.34
C VAL A 271 14.81 13.82 5.39
N VAL A 272 16.00 14.22 4.94
CA VAL A 272 17.06 14.76 5.80
C VAL A 272 17.30 16.23 5.54
N ASP A 273 17.76 16.95 6.56
CA ASP A 273 18.19 18.34 6.43
C ASP A 273 19.36 18.50 5.45
N VAL A 274 19.68 19.75 5.09
CA VAL A 274 20.85 20.05 4.23
C VAL A 274 22.17 19.50 4.76
N SER A 275 22.32 19.31 6.09
CA SER A 275 23.53 18.71 6.67
C SER A 275 23.60 17.19 6.46
N GLY A 276 22.47 16.55 6.13
CA GLY A 276 22.33 15.11 5.93
C GLY A 276 22.43 14.30 7.22
N ARG A 277 22.43 14.96 8.39
CA ARG A 277 22.62 14.35 9.71
C ARG A 277 21.31 14.16 10.46
N GLN A 278 20.30 14.99 10.19
CA GLN A 278 19.04 14.96 10.91
C GLN A 278 17.90 14.54 9.97
N ALA A 279 17.14 13.53 10.39
CA ALA A 279 15.86 13.22 9.75
C ALA A 279 14.83 14.29 10.16
N ILE A 280 14.27 14.98 9.17
CA ILE A 280 13.27 16.05 9.38
C ILE A 280 11.87 15.63 8.94
N GLY A 281 11.75 14.49 8.25
CA GLY A 281 10.46 13.98 7.80
C GLY A 281 10.57 12.66 7.04
N ASN A 282 9.42 12.23 6.51
CA ASN A 282 9.32 11.12 5.59
C ASN A 282 8.46 11.55 4.40
N ILE A 283 8.74 10.97 3.24
CA ILE A 283 7.87 11.04 2.06
C ILE A 283 7.54 9.61 1.66
N SER A 284 6.27 9.33 1.39
CA SER A 284 5.74 8.03 0.99
C SER A 284 5.26 8.07 -0.45
N ILE A 285 5.19 6.94 -1.13
CA ILE A 285 4.50 6.89 -2.43
C ILE A 285 3.06 7.35 -2.33
N ARG A 286 2.43 7.16 -1.17
CA ARG A 286 1.02 7.47 -1.02
C ARG A 286 0.82 8.96 -1.27
N ASP A 287 1.84 9.74 -0.97
CA ASP A 287 1.85 11.17 -1.22
C ASP A 287 1.82 11.50 -2.72
N THR A 288 2.20 10.57 -3.61
CA THR A 288 2.03 10.76 -5.06
C THR A 288 0.58 11.03 -5.45
N GLN A 289 -0.40 10.59 -4.65
CA GLN A 289 -1.80 10.96 -4.85
C GLN A 289 -2.00 12.48 -4.90
N PHE A 290 -1.26 13.26 -4.10
CA PHE A 290 -1.41 14.72 -4.07
C PHE A 290 -0.90 15.40 -5.34
N LEU A 291 0.05 14.78 -6.05
CA LEU A 291 0.44 15.23 -7.38
C LEU A 291 -0.71 15.07 -8.38
N LEU A 292 -1.51 14.01 -8.23
CA LEU A 292 -2.63 13.69 -9.14
C LEU A 292 -3.92 14.43 -8.77
N THR A 293 -4.26 14.55 -7.49
CA THR A 293 -5.51 15.17 -7.02
C THR A 293 -5.43 16.68 -6.92
N THR A 294 -4.23 17.21 -6.67
CA THR A 294 -4.01 18.64 -6.41
C THR A 294 -2.83 19.21 -7.21
N PRO A 295 -2.78 18.99 -8.54
CA PRO A 295 -1.65 19.44 -9.37
C PRO A 295 -1.46 20.96 -9.33
N LYS A 296 -2.52 21.73 -9.08
CA LYS A 296 -2.46 23.20 -8.98
C LYS A 296 -1.61 23.71 -7.81
N LEU A 297 -1.45 22.94 -6.73
CA LEU A 297 -0.55 23.31 -5.62
C LEU A 297 0.93 23.35 -6.05
N PHE A 298 1.21 22.84 -7.24
CA PHE A 298 2.54 22.47 -7.69
C PHE A 298 2.93 23.15 -9.01
N LYS A 299 2.01 23.88 -9.67
CA LYS A 299 2.26 24.50 -10.99
C LYS A 299 3.19 25.71 -10.98
N ASP A 300 3.18 26.50 -9.90
CA ASP A 300 3.90 27.79 -9.86
C ASP A 300 5.34 27.67 -9.31
N HIS A 301 5.81 26.46 -9.02
CA HIS A 301 7.11 26.22 -8.41
C HIS A 301 8.10 25.64 -9.42
N ASN A 302 9.14 26.42 -9.76
CA ASN A 302 10.14 26.03 -10.76
C ASN A 302 10.86 24.69 -10.50
N SER A 303 10.79 24.22 -9.26
CA SER A 303 11.05 22.85 -8.81
C SER A 303 10.46 22.74 -7.40
N ILE A 304 9.53 21.81 -7.17
CA ILE A 304 8.98 21.62 -5.82
C ILE A 304 9.98 20.78 -5.05
N THR A 305 10.57 21.36 -4.02
CA THR A 305 11.45 20.64 -3.12
C THR A 305 10.67 19.64 -2.28
N VAL A 306 11.31 18.57 -1.84
CA VAL A 306 10.71 17.56 -0.95
C VAL A 306 10.11 18.23 0.30
N LYS A 307 10.82 19.22 0.87
CA LYS A 307 10.34 19.98 2.03
C LYS A 307 9.02 20.71 1.76
N ASN A 308 8.97 21.49 0.67
CA ASN A 308 7.79 22.27 0.33
C ASN A 308 6.60 21.34 0.02
N PHE A 309 6.85 20.25 -0.71
CA PHE A 309 5.84 19.24 -0.97
C PHE A 309 5.26 18.64 0.31
N VAL A 310 6.10 18.15 1.22
CA VAL A 310 5.64 17.55 2.49
C VAL A 310 4.90 18.57 3.35
N LEU A 311 5.33 19.83 3.36
CA LEU A 311 4.64 20.90 4.09
C LEU A 311 3.26 21.19 3.50
N GLU A 312 3.12 21.29 2.18
CA GLU A 312 1.84 21.54 1.53
C GLU A 312 0.86 20.38 1.70
N VAL A 313 1.35 19.14 1.55
CA VAL A 313 0.55 17.93 1.84
C VAL A 313 0.01 17.95 3.27
N ARG A 314 0.87 18.25 4.26
CA ARG A 314 0.45 18.34 5.67
C ARG A 314 -0.56 19.46 5.90
N LYS A 315 -0.38 20.63 5.28
CA LYS A 315 -1.37 21.72 5.36
C LYS A 315 -2.70 21.29 4.76
N HIS A 316 -2.67 20.61 3.63
CA HIS A 316 -3.87 20.11 2.96
C HIS A 316 -4.63 19.11 3.84
N LEU A 317 -3.93 18.15 4.44
CA LEU A 317 -4.51 17.19 5.40
C LEU A 317 -5.14 17.90 6.60
N LYS A 318 -4.41 18.82 7.26
CA LYS A 318 -4.94 19.60 8.39
C LYS A 318 -6.15 20.47 8.06
N ASN A 319 -6.21 21.01 6.84
CA ASN A 319 -7.34 21.80 6.39
C ASN A 319 -8.56 20.93 6.03
N GLY A 320 -8.33 19.69 5.58
CA GLY A 320 -9.39 18.69 5.38
C GLY A 320 -9.89 18.05 6.69
N GLU A 321 -9.05 18.01 7.73
CA GLU A 321 -9.31 17.38 9.04
C GLU A 321 -9.89 18.32 10.11
N LYS A 322 -10.38 19.52 9.77
CA LYS A 322 -11.13 20.38 10.72
C LYS A 322 -12.52 19.82 11.11
N GLY A 323 -12.60 18.51 11.30
CA GLY A 323 -13.74 17.76 11.82
C GLY A 323 -13.39 16.76 12.93
N GLU A 324 -12.13 16.40 13.19
CA GLU A 324 -11.78 15.46 14.29
C GLU A 324 -10.47 15.88 15.00
N GLU A 325 -10.45 15.66 16.31
CA GLU A 325 -9.76 16.44 17.33
C GLU A 325 -8.22 16.42 17.32
N GLU A 326 -7.64 17.51 17.86
CA GLU A 326 -6.22 17.72 18.08
C GLU A 326 -5.61 16.69 19.03
N GLU A 327 -4.70 15.83 18.56
CA GLU A 327 -3.68 15.22 19.44
C GLU A 327 -2.24 15.31 18.88
N ASN A 328 -1.46 16.12 19.60
CA ASN A 328 -0.01 16.16 19.85
C ASN A 328 1.02 15.58 18.85
N PHE A 329 1.93 16.50 18.51
CA PHE A 329 3.04 16.55 17.55
C PHE A 329 4.17 15.49 17.63
N VAL A 330 4.08 14.44 18.45
CA VAL A 330 5.20 13.49 18.66
C VAL A 330 4.82 12.02 18.46
N ASN A 331 3.53 11.65 18.58
CA ASN A 331 3.08 10.27 18.42
C ASN A 331 2.87 9.82 16.96
N PHE A 332 2.77 10.78 16.02
CA PHE A 332 2.60 10.47 14.59
C PHE A 332 3.83 9.87 13.90
N LEU A 333 5.00 9.88 14.55
CA LEU A 333 6.20 9.22 14.02
C LEU A 333 6.28 7.73 14.36
N TYR A 334 5.52 7.24 15.35
CA TYR A 334 5.61 5.85 15.82
C TYR A 334 4.42 4.99 15.41
N VAL A 335 3.22 5.55 15.31
CA VAL A 335 2.03 4.79 14.87
C VAL A 335 1.92 4.76 13.34
N ASP A 336 2.33 5.85 12.68
CA ASP A 336 2.10 6.05 11.26
C ASP A 336 3.16 5.39 10.36
N VAL A 337 4.36 5.15 10.88
CA VAL A 337 5.41 4.40 10.18
C VAL A 337 5.01 2.92 10.02
N PHE A 338 4.22 2.36 10.93
CA PHE A 338 3.78 0.95 10.86
C PHE A 338 2.57 0.73 9.95
N SER A 339 1.62 1.68 9.87
CA SER A 339 0.42 1.57 9.02
C SER A 339 0.60 2.14 7.60
N HIS A 340 1.53 3.10 7.39
CA HIS A 340 1.71 3.80 6.11
C HIS A 340 3.01 3.46 5.36
N SER A 341 3.99 2.79 5.99
CA SER A 341 5.15 2.28 5.26
C SER A 341 4.76 1.01 4.49
N ARG A 342 4.72 1.08 3.15
CA ARG A 342 4.45 -0.08 2.27
C ARG A 342 5.36 -1.30 2.51
N TYR A 343 6.45 -1.13 3.25
CA TYR A 343 7.51 -2.14 3.38
C TYR A 343 7.65 -2.72 4.77
N LEU A 344 7.18 -2.02 5.81
CA LEU A 344 7.31 -2.51 7.17
C LEU A 344 6.34 -3.67 7.46
N PRO A 345 5.03 -3.60 7.10
CA PRO A 345 4.10 -4.72 7.16
C PRO A 345 4.55 -5.91 6.30
N CYS A 346 4.89 -5.68 5.03
CA CYS A 346 5.38 -6.73 4.12
C CYS A 346 6.60 -7.47 4.69
N ARG A 347 7.60 -6.73 5.19
CA ARG A 347 8.82 -7.32 5.74
C ARG A 347 8.57 -7.97 7.10
N LEU A 348 7.71 -7.39 7.94
CA LEU A 348 7.36 -7.96 9.22
C LEU A 348 6.62 -9.29 9.03
N ILE A 349 5.59 -9.33 8.18
CA ILE A 349 4.89 -10.57 7.80
C ILE A 349 5.88 -11.55 7.16
N GLY A 350 6.74 -11.08 6.25
CA GLY A 350 7.75 -11.90 5.60
C GLY A 350 8.74 -12.54 6.59
N HIS A 351 9.27 -11.78 7.54
CA HIS A 351 10.20 -12.25 8.57
C HIS A 351 9.54 -13.13 9.64
N ILE A 352 8.22 -13.01 9.83
CA ILE A 352 7.48 -13.94 10.68
C ILE A 352 7.38 -15.32 9.99
N LEU A 353 7.29 -15.37 8.65
CA LEU A 353 7.05 -16.60 7.88
C LEU A 353 8.31 -17.25 7.28
N VAL A 354 9.36 -16.47 7.05
CA VAL A 354 10.61 -16.86 6.35
C VAL A 354 11.79 -16.36 7.16
#